data_AF-A0AAJ0M662-F1
#
_entry.id   AF-A0AAJ0M662-F1
#
_cell.length_a   1.000
_cell.length_b   1.000
_cell.length_c   1.000
_cell.angle_alpha   90.00
_cell.angle_beta   90.00
_cell.angle_gamma   90.00
#
_symmetry.space_group_name_H-M   'P 1'
#
loop_
_entity.id
_entity.type
_entity.pdbx_description
1 polymer ?
#
loop_
_entity_poly.entity_id
_entity_poly.type
_entity_poly.pdbx_seq_one_letter_code
_entity_poly.pdbx_strand_id
1 'polypeptide(L)'
;MEQSVAINVPVETHLLLGCCREADRADVVAQGLDQLRAALAESFHSHLIALAGEIRGSSRLLRGLADRSQMHIARVPIIASYLNVVLPCLSRTLTDITAYYEDKTMHREIRWRKMYNKMTEQAGGLPLPQRFVLFNHFLSLLKQLLTRSPSFDLNTLETLRARIVTLCEQIGLCNRPPGQVGTSVVRQDLMSLAVVQDRNSHWAELIFSLPLPSRTALKHLRPSKSFGPFYPWGHLTVPQDSKVLFRRPFDNDRISIVVFLSSVDQCPYFLMRTIQDDTPWYSMFGAHELCIEREGSALQLKRWSRSEQCSKLWAALYFLTWEEMVLFHCTFVALKARNLLTVQIHPNEFKLHREKRLFQAQIIDDSFKHSLIVYEDIQTRGLRLHAAVWEGELRQCPVWTAFGKSNSQSPTWLSRRSRHRVWLKDVQLYVFCGKYRQENMRQNKSGAFEIYFDREEGAKRFKELFSVRSASSEASDIEPTVAASA
;
A
#
# COMPACT_ATOMS: atom_id res chain seq x y z
N MET A 1 -17.40 -44.02 -15.76
CA MET A 1 -16.10 -43.62 -16.34
C MET A 1 -16.06 -42.11 -16.34
N GLU A 2 -15.80 -41.51 -15.18
CA GLU A 2 -15.64 -40.06 -15.04
C GLU A 2 -14.14 -39.75 -15.08
N GLN A 3 -13.67 -39.23 -16.22
CA GLN A 3 -12.35 -38.65 -16.30
C GLN A 3 -12.42 -37.23 -15.73
N SER A 4 -11.81 -37.07 -14.55
CA SER A 4 -11.56 -35.78 -13.93
C SER A 4 -10.67 -34.92 -14.84
N VAL A 5 -11.24 -33.85 -15.39
CA VAL A 5 -10.50 -32.80 -16.09
C VAL A 5 -9.61 -32.10 -15.06
N ALA A 6 -8.32 -32.42 -15.07
CA ALA A 6 -7.31 -31.70 -14.32
C ALA A 6 -7.25 -30.26 -14.86
N ILE A 7 -7.82 -29.33 -14.10
CA ILE A 7 -7.71 -27.90 -14.35
C ILE A 7 -6.22 -27.56 -14.27
N ASN A 8 -5.64 -27.15 -15.39
CA ASN A 8 -4.25 -26.75 -15.50
C ASN A 8 -4.06 -25.42 -14.74
N VAL A 9 -3.85 -25.52 -13.43
CA VAL A 9 -3.52 -24.37 -12.58
C VAL A 9 -2.11 -23.89 -12.96
N PRO A 10 -1.89 -22.60 -13.27
CA PRO A 10 -0.57 -22.09 -13.60
C PRO A 10 0.43 -22.45 -12.49
N VAL A 11 1.63 -22.93 -12.87
CA VAL A 11 2.70 -23.37 -11.94
C VAL A 11 3.02 -22.31 -10.86
N GLU A 12 2.85 -21.03 -11.20
CA GLU A 12 3.02 -19.87 -10.33
C GLU A 12 1.98 -19.81 -9.20
N THR A 13 0.73 -20.16 -9.48
CA THR A 13 -0.35 -20.22 -8.49
C THR A 13 -0.12 -21.37 -7.49
N HIS A 14 0.44 -22.50 -7.95
CA HIS A 14 0.79 -23.63 -7.10
C HIS A 14 1.93 -23.29 -6.11
N LEU A 15 2.91 -22.49 -6.53
CA LEU A 15 4.02 -22.07 -5.67
C LEU A 15 3.62 -21.03 -4.62
N LEU A 16 2.74 -20.09 -4.97
CA LEU A 16 2.18 -19.14 -4.02
C LEU A 16 1.26 -19.81 -3.00
N LEU A 17 0.46 -20.80 -3.44
CA LEU A 17 -0.29 -21.67 -2.54
C LEU A 17 0.66 -22.47 -1.63
N GLY A 18 1.82 -22.88 -2.17
CA GLY A 18 2.92 -23.48 -1.42
C GLY A 18 3.43 -22.59 -0.30
N CYS A 19 3.59 -21.28 -0.53
CA CYS A 19 3.96 -20.33 0.54
C CYS A 19 2.93 -20.31 1.69
N CYS A 20 1.64 -20.26 1.37
CA CYS A 20 0.59 -20.29 2.40
C CYS A 20 0.60 -21.61 3.18
N ARG A 21 0.67 -22.75 2.48
CA ARG A 21 0.72 -24.08 3.11
C ARG A 21 1.92 -24.25 4.04
N GLU A 22 3.10 -23.80 3.62
CA GLU A 22 4.31 -23.89 4.43
C GLU A 22 4.30 -22.88 5.59
N ALA A 23 3.63 -21.73 5.45
CA ALA A 23 3.40 -20.82 6.57
C ALA A 23 2.50 -21.45 7.65
N ASP A 24 1.42 -22.11 7.25
CA ASP A 24 0.53 -22.81 8.19
C ASP A 24 1.26 -23.95 8.90
N ARG A 25 2.08 -24.72 8.15
CA ARG A 25 2.95 -25.75 8.74
C ARG A 25 3.93 -25.16 9.74
N ALA A 26 4.56 -24.03 9.42
CA ALA A 26 5.49 -23.35 10.31
C ALA A 26 4.81 -22.92 11.62
N ASP A 27 3.58 -22.42 11.58
CA ASP A 27 2.83 -22.06 12.79
C ASP A 27 2.52 -23.27 13.67
N VAL A 28 2.08 -24.39 13.07
CA VAL A 28 1.84 -25.65 13.78
C VAL A 28 3.11 -26.14 14.47
N VAL A 29 4.24 -26.14 13.76
CA VAL A 29 5.54 -26.55 14.33
C VAL A 29 5.97 -25.62 15.46
N ALA A 30 5.84 -24.30 15.29
CA ALA A 30 6.18 -23.34 16.34
C ALA A 30 5.33 -23.53 17.60
N GLN A 31 4.03 -23.79 17.45
CA GLN A 31 3.15 -24.13 18.58
C GLN A 31 3.56 -25.45 19.25
N GLY A 32 3.91 -26.47 18.48
CA GLY A 32 4.43 -27.75 19.00
C GLY A 32 5.71 -27.58 19.83
N LEU A 33 6.62 -26.71 19.38
CA LEU A 33 7.85 -26.39 20.11
C LEU A 33 7.57 -25.64 21.42
N ASP A 34 6.56 -24.78 21.48
CA ASP A 34 6.16 -24.12 22.73
C ASP A 34 5.56 -25.09 23.74
N GLN A 35 4.77 -26.06 23.27
CA GLN A 35 4.27 -27.14 24.12
C GLN A 35 5.41 -28.02 24.65
N LEU A 36 6.40 -28.31 23.80
CA LEU A 36 7.61 -29.03 24.22
C LEU A 36 8.41 -28.22 25.25
N ARG A 37 8.58 -26.91 25.04
CA ARG A 37 9.25 -26.00 25.98
C ARG A 37 8.58 -25.99 27.34
N ALA A 38 7.25 -25.90 27.39
CA ALA A 38 6.49 -25.92 28.65
C ALA A 38 6.70 -27.22 29.46
N ALA A 39 7.14 -28.30 28.81
CA ALA A 39 7.38 -29.60 29.43
C ALA A 39 8.86 -29.89 29.74
N LEU A 40 9.79 -28.98 29.43
CA LEU A 40 11.23 -29.15 29.61
C LEU A 40 11.79 -28.16 30.65
N ALA A 41 12.95 -28.50 31.21
CA ALA A 41 13.68 -27.65 32.15
C ALA A 41 14.06 -26.30 31.52
N GLU A 42 14.15 -25.26 32.35
CA GLU A 42 14.43 -23.87 31.94
C GLU A 42 15.74 -23.70 31.17
N SER A 43 16.72 -24.58 31.40
CA SER A 43 18.01 -24.59 30.70
C SER A 43 17.88 -24.73 29.16
N PHE A 44 16.78 -25.29 28.66
CA PHE A 44 16.53 -25.45 27.22
C PHE A 44 15.65 -24.35 26.61
N HIS A 45 15.08 -23.47 27.44
CA HIS A 45 14.04 -22.53 26.98
C HIS A 45 14.58 -21.49 26.00
N SER A 46 15.80 -20.99 26.21
CA SER A 46 16.41 -19.96 25.35
C SER A 46 16.50 -20.41 23.88
N HIS A 47 17.00 -21.62 23.64
CA HIS A 47 17.15 -22.18 22.29
C HIS A 47 15.80 -22.50 21.63
N LEU A 48 14.82 -22.99 22.41
CA LEU A 48 13.47 -23.27 21.92
C LEU A 48 12.71 -21.98 21.56
N ILE A 49 12.81 -20.95 22.40
CA ILE A 49 12.21 -19.63 22.13
C ILE A 49 12.81 -19.02 20.87
N ALA A 50 14.14 -19.04 20.74
CA ALA A 50 14.81 -18.54 19.55
C ALA A 50 14.36 -19.28 18.29
N LEU A 51 14.33 -20.62 18.33
CA LEU A 51 13.88 -21.43 17.20
C LEU A 51 12.42 -21.16 16.82
N ALA A 52 11.50 -21.19 17.79
CA ALA A 52 10.08 -20.94 17.54
C ALA A 52 9.83 -19.51 17.04
N GLY A 53 10.59 -18.53 17.53
CA GLY A 53 10.56 -17.15 17.05
C GLY A 53 10.94 -17.02 15.58
N GLU A 54 12.04 -17.66 15.17
CA GLU A 54 12.49 -17.65 13.77
C GLU A 54 11.53 -18.40 12.83
N ILE A 55 10.94 -19.52 13.27
CA ILE A 55 9.92 -20.26 12.50
C ILE A 55 8.68 -19.39 12.26
N ARG A 56 8.19 -18.67 13.28
CA ARG A 56 7.12 -17.67 13.11
C ARG A 56 7.53 -16.53 12.19
N GLY A 57 8.82 -16.16 12.21
CA GLY A 57 9.41 -15.23 11.24
C GLY A 57 9.20 -15.72 9.80
N SER A 58 9.51 -16.99 9.53
CA SER A 58 9.33 -17.60 8.21
C SER A 58 7.86 -17.60 7.79
N SER A 59 6.95 -17.99 8.68
CA SER A 59 5.51 -17.95 8.46
C SER A 59 5.01 -16.57 8.03
N ARG A 60 5.35 -15.52 8.80
CA ARG A 60 4.98 -14.13 8.48
C ARG A 60 5.56 -13.65 7.15
N LEU A 61 6.79 -14.04 6.83
CA LEU A 61 7.45 -13.66 5.57
C LEU A 61 6.82 -14.37 4.36
N LEU A 62 6.51 -15.66 4.47
CA LEU A 62 5.84 -16.44 3.43
C LEU A 62 4.44 -15.92 3.14
N ARG A 63 3.63 -15.64 4.17
CA ARG A 63 2.32 -14.97 3.99
C ARG A 63 2.50 -13.59 3.38
N GLY A 64 3.46 -12.80 3.87
CA GLY A 64 3.74 -11.48 3.30
C GLY A 64 4.20 -11.50 1.84
N LEU A 65 4.87 -12.56 1.39
CA LEU A 65 5.26 -12.79 0.00
C LEU A 65 4.05 -13.18 -0.85
N ALA A 66 3.25 -14.13 -0.37
CA ALA A 66 1.99 -14.49 -1.00
C ALA A 66 1.13 -13.23 -1.15
N ASP A 67 0.83 -12.50 -0.07
CA ASP A 67 0.09 -11.24 -0.07
C ASP A 67 0.51 -10.26 -1.17
N ARG A 68 1.81 -10.00 -1.27
CA ARG A 68 2.36 -9.00 -2.18
C ARG A 68 2.45 -9.52 -3.63
N SER A 69 2.34 -10.82 -3.85
CA SER A 69 2.36 -11.41 -5.20
C SER A 69 1.16 -10.97 -6.04
N GLN A 70 -0.02 -10.81 -5.42
CA GLN A 70 -1.23 -10.26 -6.06
C GLN A 70 -1.02 -8.82 -6.56
N MET A 71 -0.11 -8.08 -5.94
CA MET A 71 0.18 -6.67 -6.26
C MET A 71 1.21 -6.51 -7.38
N HIS A 72 2.00 -7.54 -7.59
CA HIS A 72 3.17 -7.49 -8.45
C HIS A 72 3.20 -8.76 -9.29
N ILE A 73 2.05 -9.11 -9.89
CA ILE A 73 1.82 -10.34 -10.68
C ILE A 73 2.91 -10.50 -11.75
N ALA A 74 3.26 -9.42 -12.44
CA ALA A 74 4.32 -9.41 -13.45
C ALA A 74 5.72 -9.86 -12.95
N ARG A 75 5.97 -9.84 -11.62
CA ARG A 75 7.24 -10.30 -11.01
C ARG A 75 7.13 -11.64 -10.29
N VAL A 76 5.92 -12.19 -10.20
CA VAL A 76 5.69 -13.51 -9.61
C VAL A 76 6.53 -14.60 -10.28
N PRO A 77 6.69 -14.65 -11.62
CA PRO A 77 7.53 -15.66 -12.26
C PRO A 77 8.99 -15.62 -11.76
N ILE A 78 9.54 -14.42 -11.58
CA ILE A 78 10.90 -14.20 -11.07
C ILE A 78 11.02 -14.74 -9.64
N ILE A 79 10.10 -14.35 -8.75
CA ILE A 79 10.10 -14.81 -7.35
C ILE A 79 9.85 -16.31 -7.25
N ALA A 80 8.97 -16.86 -8.09
CA ALA A 80 8.67 -18.29 -8.15
C ALA A 80 9.92 -19.14 -8.42
N SER A 81 10.84 -18.64 -9.27
CA SER A 81 12.12 -19.32 -9.53
C SER A 81 12.99 -19.47 -8.26
N TYR A 82 13.01 -18.43 -7.42
CA TYR A 82 13.74 -18.44 -6.15
C TYR A 82 13.01 -19.21 -5.04
N LEU A 83 11.68 -19.13 -5.00
CA LEU A 83 10.86 -19.89 -4.04
C LEU A 83 11.01 -21.40 -4.23
N ASN A 84 11.16 -21.88 -5.48
CA ASN A 84 11.47 -23.27 -5.79
C ASN A 84 12.77 -23.79 -5.15
N VAL A 85 13.69 -22.90 -4.76
CA VAL A 85 14.94 -23.28 -4.11
C VAL A 85 14.74 -23.44 -2.60
N VAL A 86 14.04 -22.50 -1.96
CA VAL A 86 13.92 -22.45 -0.50
C VAL A 86 12.75 -23.27 0.06
N LEU A 87 11.61 -23.33 -0.62
CA LEU A 87 10.41 -23.99 -0.11
C LEU A 87 10.60 -25.49 0.17
N PRO A 88 11.25 -26.29 -0.69
CA PRO A 88 11.49 -27.71 -0.41
C PRO A 88 12.37 -27.91 0.84
N CYS A 89 13.40 -27.08 0.99
CA CYS A 89 14.32 -27.12 2.12
C CYS A 89 13.63 -26.79 3.44
N LEU A 90 12.81 -25.73 3.42
CA LEU A 90 12.00 -25.31 4.55
C LEU A 90 10.99 -26.40 4.93
N SER A 91 10.24 -26.92 3.95
CA SER A 91 9.22 -27.94 4.16
C SER A 91 9.80 -29.22 4.76
N ARG A 92 10.95 -29.67 4.25
CA ARG A 92 11.67 -30.82 4.81
C ARG A 92 12.12 -30.57 6.24
N THR A 93 12.74 -29.42 6.50
CA THR A 93 13.21 -29.06 7.85
C THR A 93 12.05 -29.04 8.85
N LEU A 94 10.90 -28.44 8.49
CA LEU A 94 9.71 -28.42 9.33
C LEU A 94 9.15 -29.83 9.59
N THR A 95 9.11 -30.67 8.55
CA THR A 95 8.63 -32.05 8.66
C THR A 95 9.52 -32.90 9.55
N ASP A 96 10.84 -32.73 9.44
CA ASP A 96 11.80 -33.45 10.26
C ASP A 96 11.66 -33.03 11.75
N ILE A 97 11.48 -31.73 12.03
CA ILE A 97 11.18 -31.24 13.39
C ILE A 97 9.92 -31.93 13.95
N THR A 98 8.84 -31.95 13.17
CA THR A 98 7.59 -32.64 13.53
C THR A 98 7.82 -34.11 13.87
N ALA A 99 8.51 -34.84 13.00
CA ALA A 99 8.81 -36.25 13.23
C ALA A 99 9.57 -36.50 14.54
N TYR A 100 10.54 -35.63 14.89
CA TYR A 100 11.30 -35.79 16.12
C TYR A 100 10.51 -35.50 17.40
N TYR A 101 9.67 -34.45 17.42
CA TYR A 101 8.90 -34.16 18.63
C TYR A 101 7.65 -35.04 18.76
N GLU A 102 7.10 -35.58 17.66
CA GLU A 102 5.95 -36.51 17.70
C GLU A 102 6.33 -37.95 18.06
N ASP A 103 7.62 -38.30 18.02
CA ASP A 103 8.11 -39.64 18.39
C ASP A 103 7.84 -39.97 19.87
N LYS A 104 6.77 -40.75 20.11
CA LYS A 104 6.35 -41.15 21.46
C LYS A 104 7.25 -42.21 22.09
N THR A 105 8.20 -42.78 21.34
CA THR A 105 9.09 -43.83 21.86
C THR A 105 10.18 -43.29 22.79
N MET A 106 10.39 -41.97 22.82
CA MET A 106 11.44 -41.32 23.61
C MET A 106 10.88 -40.28 24.60
N HIS A 107 11.56 -40.13 25.73
CA HIS A 107 11.31 -39.03 26.66
C HIS A 107 11.52 -37.67 25.98
N ARG A 108 10.75 -36.66 26.39
CA ARG A 108 10.71 -35.33 25.75
C ARG A 108 12.08 -34.64 25.68
N GLU A 109 12.91 -34.80 26.71
CA GLU A 109 14.26 -34.22 26.72
C GLU A 109 15.20 -34.89 25.73
N ILE A 110 15.13 -36.22 25.64
CA ILE A 110 15.93 -37.01 24.70
C ILE A 110 15.53 -36.66 23.26
N ARG A 111 14.23 -36.47 22.99
CA ARG A 111 13.73 -35.99 21.69
C ARG A 111 14.35 -34.65 21.31
N TRP A 112 14.32 -33.66 22.21
CA TRP A 112 14.89 -32.34 21.95
C TRP A 112 16.40 -32.40 21.65
N ARG A 113 17.19 -33.05 22.53
CA ARG A 113 18.64 -33.16 22.34
C ARG A 113 18.99 -33.89 21.05
N LYS A 114 18.29 -34.99 20.76
CA LYS A 114 18.50 -35.79 19.53
C LYS A 114 18.13 -35.00 18.28
N MET A 115 17.00 -34.29 18.29
CA MET A 115 16.59 -33.41 17.19
C MET A 115 17.62 -32.32 16.95
N TYR A 116 18.01 -31.58 18.00
CA TYR A 116 18.94 -30.48 17.89
C TYR A 116 20.30 -30.93 17.35
N ASN A 117 20.87 -32.02 17.90
CA ASN A 117 22.18 -32.51 17.49
C ASN A 117 22.14 -33.14 16.09
N LYS A 118 21.22 -34.06 15.81
CA LYS A 118 21.14 -34.73 14.51
C LYS A 118 20.85 -33.75 13.37
N MET A 119 19.92 -32.82 13.58
CA MET A 119 19.61 -31.85 12.53
C MET A 119 20.76 -30.86 12.32
N THR A 120 21.55 -30.55 13.35
CA THR A 120 22.76 -29.71 13.22
C THR A 120 23.86 -30.44 12.46
N GLU A 121 24.11 -31.72 12.79
CA GLU A 121 25.08 -32.57 12.08
C GLU A 121 24.71 -32.74 10.61
N GLN A 122 23.42 -32.97 10.31
CA GLN A 122 22.90 -33.12 8.94
C GLN A 122 23.11 -31.89 8.06
N ALA A 123 23.29 -30.71 8.62
CA ALA A 123 23.51 -29.46 7.88
C ALA A 123 24.93 -28.93 8.01
N GLY A 124 25.91 -29.84 8.08
CA GLY A 124 27.33 -29.46 8.14
C GLY A 124 27.69 -28.64 9.39
N GLY A 125 26.97 -28.85 10.50
CA GLY A 125 27.19 -28.13 11.76
C GLY A 125 26.40 -26.84 11.91
N LEU A 126 25.52 -26.48 10.98
CA LEU A 126 24.68 -25.27 11.09
C LEU A 126 23.54 -25.49 12.10
N PRO A 127 23.52 -24.72 13.22
CA PRO A 127 22.46 -24.85 14.23
C PRO A 127 21.08 -24.53 13.67
N LEU A 128 20.07 -25.22 14.18
CA LEU A 128 18.71 -25.13 13.67
C LEU A 128 18.12 -23.70 13.70
N PRO A 129 18.28 -22.88 14.75
CA PRO A 129 17.82 -21.49 14.71
C PRO A 129 18.50 -20.66 13.61
N GLN A 130 19.80 -20.84 13.40
CA GLN A 130 20.55 -20.11 12.36
C GLN A 130 20.11 -20.50 10.95
N ARG A 131 19.64 -21.74 10.76
CA ARG A 131 19.03 -22.19 9.51
C ARG A 131 17.78 -21.36 9.17
N PHE A 132 16.90 -21.12 10.14
CA PHE A 132 15.71 -20.29 9.93
C PHE A 132 16.05 -18.81 9.78
N VAL A 133 17.09 -18.29 10.44
CA VAL A 133 17.62 -16.93 10.18
C VAL A 133 18.01 -16.78 8.71
N LEU A 134 18.70 -17.79 8.15
CA LEU A 134 19.11 -17.80 6.75
C LEU A 134 17.89 -17.83 5.80
N PHE A 135 16.87 -18.66 6.09
CA PHE A 135 15.62 -18.65 5.33
C PHE A 135 14.89 -17.30 5.43
N ASN A 136 14.79 -16.73 6.62
CA ASN A 136 14.12 -15.45 6.86
C ASN A 136 14.81 -14.31 6.13
N HIS A 137 16.15 -14.29 6.13
CA HIS A 137 16.90 -13.28 5.40
C HIS A 137 16.67 -13.40 3.88
N PHE A 138 16.70 -14.61 3.34
CA PHE A 138 16.40 -14.88 1.93
C PHE A 138 14.98 -14.46 1.54
N LEU A 139 13.96 -14.86 2.31
CA LEU A 139 12.56 -14.49 2.08
C LEU A 139 12.34 -12.98 2.20
N SER A 140 13.07 -12.29 3.09
CA SER A 140 13.04 -10.84 3.21
C SER A 140 13.58 -10.14 1.96
N LEU A 141 14.68 -10.63 1.38
CA LEU A 141 15.21 -10.11 0.11
C LEU A 141 14.27 -10.38 -1.07
N LEU A 142 13.61 -11.55 -1.11
CA LEU A 142 12.56 -11.81 -2.11
C LEU A 142 11.39 -10.83 -1.97
N LYS A 143 11.02 -10.49 -0.74
CA LYS A 143 9.96 -9.50 -0.47
C LYS A 143 10.37 -8.11 -0.94
N GLN A 144 11.65 -7.74 -0.74
CA GLN A 144 12.21 -6.48 -1.24
C GLN A 144 12.26 -6.42 -2.76
N LEU A 145 12.66 -7.53 -3.40
CA LEU A 145 12.68 -7.67 -4.86
C LEU A 145 11.27 -7.51 -5.45
N LEU A 146 10.29 -8.20 -4.85
CA LEU A 146 8.90 -8.13 -5.26
C LEU A 146 8.37 -6.69 -5.20
N THR A 147 8.72 -5.92 -4.16
CA THR A 147 8.24 -4.54 -3.97
C THR A 147 9.12 -3.43 -4.54
N ARG A 148 10.22 -3.73 -5.26
CA ARG A 148 11.22 -2.72 -5.71
C ARG A 148 11.73 -1.85 -4.55
N SER A 149 12.15 -2.47 -3.45
CA SER A 149 12.80 -1.72 -2.37
C SER A 149 14.10 -1.09 -2.88
N PRO A 150 14.38 0.20 -2.60
CA PRO A 150 15.68 0.80 -2.94
C PRO A 150 16.84 0.15 -2.17
N SER A 151 16.53 -0.58 -1.10
CA SER A 151 17.49 -1.34 -0.29
C SER A 151 17.83 -2.72 -0.86
N PHE A 152 17.27 -3.11 -2.02
CA PHE A 152 17.41 -4.46 -2.53
C PHE A 152 18.83 -4.72 -3.04
N ASP A 153 19.47 -5.77 -2.53
CA ASP A 153 20.80 -6.22 -2.95
C ASP A 153 20.75 -7.60 -3.63
N LEU A 154 20.99 -7.59 -4.94
CA LEU A 154 21.03 -8.80 -5.75
C LEU A 154 22.22 -9.72 -5.40
N ASN A 155 23.37 -9.15 -5.02
CA ASN A 155 24.56 -9.95 -4.73
C ASN A 155 24.36 -10.77 -3.45
N THR A 156 23.78 -10.15 -2.44
CA THR A 156 23.41 -10.85 -1.20
C THR A 156 22.36 -11.92 -1.47
N LEU A 157 21.36 -11.67 -2.33
CA LEU A 157 20.34 -12.67 -2.68
C LEU A 157 20.96 -13.92 -3.34
N GLU A 158 21.86 -13.74 -4.32
CA GLU A 158 22.52 -14.87 -4.99
C GLU A 158 23.49 -15.63 -4.06
N THR A 159 24.18 -14.92 -3.17
CA THR A 159 25.04 -15.55 -2.15
C THR A 159 24.23 -16.44 -1.21
N LEU A 160 23.07 -15.96 -0.74
CA LEU A 160 22.16 -16.75 0.08
C LEU A 160 21.55 -17.91 -0.69
N ARG A 161 21.19 -17.73 -1.96
CA ARG A 161 20.71 -18.81 -2.82
C ARG A 161 21.73 -19.94 -2.89
N ALA A 162 23.00 -19.65 -3.15
CA ALA A 162 24.06 -20.65 -3.19
C ALA A 162 24.17 -21.41 -1.86
N ARG A 163 24.12 -20.70 -0.73
CA ARG A 163 24.12 -21.32 0.60
C ARG A 163 22.92 -22.24 0.85
N ILE A 164 21.72 -21.84 0.40
CA ILE A 164 20.51 -22.70 0.52
C ILE A 164 20.65 -23.95 -0.35
N VAL A 165 21.22 -23.84 -1.56
CA VAL A 165 21.46 -24.99 -2.42
C VAL A 165 22.42 -25.98 -1.76
N THR A 166 23.55 -25.51 -1.22
CA THR A 166 24.48 -26.37 -0.46
C THR A 166 23.80 -27.02 0.75
N LEU A 167 22.94 -26.28 1.45
CA LEU A 167 22.15 -26.83 2.55
C LEU A 167 21.18 -27.92 2.07
N CYS A 168 20.51 -27.74 0.93
CA CYS A 168 19.65 -28.75 0.33
C CYS A 168 20.41 -30.03 -0.01
N GLU A 169 21.62 -29.91 -0.54
CA GLU A 169 22.50 -31.04 -0.84
C GLU A 169 22.87 -31.81 0.44
N GLN A 170 23.22 -31.08 1.51
CA GLN A 170 23.54 -31.68 2.81
C GLN A 170 22.34 -32.38 3.47
N ILE A 171 21.13 -31.85 3.30
CA ILE A 171 19.89 -32.45 3.83
C ILE A 171 19.39 -33.61 2.94
N GLY A 172 20.04 -33.88 1.80
CA GLY A 172 19.70 -35.01 0.92
C GLY A 172 18.49 -34.76 0.02
N LEU A 173 18.15 -33.49 -0.26
CA LEU A 173 17.07 -33.11 -1.17
C LEU A 173 17.51 -33.07 -2.64
N CYS A 174 18.53 -33.85 -3.01
CA CYS A 174 19.06 -33.94 -4.37
C CYS A 174 18.06 -34.58 -5.34
N ASN A 175 17.09 -33.79 -5.78
CA ASN A 175 16.26 -34.06 -6.94
C ASN A 175 16.08 -32.75 -7.72
N ARG A 176 17.13 -32.32 -8.44
CA ARG A 176 16.92 -31.49 -9.64
C ARG A 176 18.00 -31.79 -10.69
N PRO A 177 17.64 -32.02 -11.97
CA PRO A 177 18.61 -32.28 -13.02
C PRO A 177 19.55 -31.08 -13.24
N PRO A 178 20.83 -31.31 -13.57
CA PRO A 178 21.76 -30.27 -13.97
C PRO A 178 21.37 -29.78 -15.37
N GLY A 179 20.56 -28.73 -15.47
CA GLY A 179 20.13 -28.25 -16.79
C GLY A 179 19.24 -27.02 -16.89
N GLN A 180 18.69 -26.45 -15.80
CA GLN A 180 17.98 -25.16 -15.90
C GLN A 180 18.94 -23.99 -15.63
N VAL A 181 19.61 -23.59 -16.71
CA VAL A 181 20.28 -22.30 -16.89
C VAL A 181 19.26 -21.19 -16.61
N GLY A 182 19.30 -20.59 -15.42
CA GLY A 182 18.40 -19.49 -15.03
C GLY A 182 19.11 -18.20 -14.63
N THR A 183 20.44 -18.19 -14.55
CA THR A 183 21.22 -17.01 -14.13
C THR A 183 21.28 -15.91 -15.19
N SER A 184 21.21 -16.25 -16.49
CA SER A 184 21.22 -15.26 -17.57
C SER A 184 19.85 -14.64 -17.81
N VAL A 185 18.79 -15.47 -17.83
CA VAL A 185 17.42 -15.02 -18.13
C VAL A 185 16.87 -14.13 -17.02
N VAL A 186 17.04 -14.51 -15.74
CA VAL A 186 16.57 -13.71 -14.60
C VAL A 186 17.30 -12.36 -14.52
N ARG A 187 18.59 -12.30 -14.87
CA ARG A 187 19.36 -11.04 -14.89
C ARG A 187 18.92 -10.12 -16.04
N GLN A 188 18.58 -10.69 -17.21
CA GLN A 188 18.01 -9.94 -18.34
C GLN A 188 16.59 -9.42 -18.07
N ASP A 189 15.75 -10.21 -17.42
CA ASP A 189 14.39 -9.81 -17.02
C ASP A 189 14.40 -8.73 -15.94
N LEU A 190 15.33 -8.82 -14.98
CA LEU A 190 15.52 -7.81 -13.94
C LEU A 190 16.01 -6.47 -14.49
N MET A 191 16.89 -6.47 -15.49
CA MET A 191 17.36 -5.24 -16.15
C MET A 191 16.27 -4.61 -17.02
N SER A 192 15.45 -5.41 -17.70
CA SER A 192 14.33 -4.93 -18.52
C SER A 192 13.23 -4.28 -17.67
N LEU A 193 13.03 -4.75 -16.43
CA LEU A 193 12.05 -4.21 -15.48
C LEU A 193 12.53 -2.95 -14.73
N ALA A 194 13.81 -2.60 -14.77
CA ALA A 194 14.35 -1.42 -14.06
C ALA A 194 14.22 -0.11 -14.87
N VAL A 195 14.05 -0.19 -16.18
CA VAL A 195 14.18 0.98 -17.09
C VAL A 195 12.86 1.53 -17.62
N VAL A 196 11.71 0.87 -17.39
CA VAL A 196 10.42 1.41 -17.86
C VAL A 196 9.86 2.41 -16.84
N GLN A 197 10.40 3.63 -16.85
CA GLN A 197 9.62 4.81 -16.46
C GLN A 197 8.59 5.01 -17.58
N ASP A 198 7.47 4.32 -17.46
CA ASP A 198 6.48 4.23 -18.52
C ASP A 198 5.89 5.62 -18.78
N ARG A 199 6.12 6.18 -19.98
CA ARG A 199 5.45 7.42 -20.42
C ARG A 199 3.91 7.27 -20.42
N ASN A 200 3.40 6.03 -20.28
CA ASN A 200 1.99 5.67 -20.15
C ASN A 200 1.57 5.28 -18.71
N SER A 201 2.32 5.67 -17.67
CA SER A 201 1.88 5.49 -16.28
C SER A 201 0.56 6.22 -16.00
N HIS A 202 -0.34 5.54 -15.29
CA HIS A 202 -1.64 6.09 -14.94
C HIS A 202 -1.43 7.17 -13.85
N TRP A 203 -2.14 8.29 -13.93
CA TRP A 203 -1.95 9.44 -13.02
C TRP A 203 -2.01 9.06 -11.52
N ALA A 204 -2.85 8.08 -11.17
CA ALA A 204 -3.04 7.64 -9.79
C ALA A 204 -1.80 6.93 -9.19
N GLU A 205 -0.88 6.44 -10.03
CA GLU A 205 0.38 5.81 -9.57
C GLU A 205 1.30 6.81 -8.87
N LEU A 206 1.21 8.10 -9.22
CA LEU A 206 2.13 9.13 -8.75
C LEU A 206 1.63 9.90 -7.53
N ILE A 207 0.31 9.96 -7.31
CA ILE A 207 -0.30 10.86 -6.29
C ILE A 207 0.30 10.68 -4.91
N PHE A 208 0.47 9.43 -4.47
CA PHE A 208 0.96 9.12 -3.13
C PHE A 208 2.49 9.02 -3.05
N SER A 209 3.18 9.13 -4.18
CA SER A 209 4.65 9.21 -4.26
C SER A 209 5.16 10.65 -4.22
N LEU A 210 4.30 11.62 -4.55
CA LEU A 210 4.65 13.03 -4.46
C LEU A 210 4.82 13.47 -2.99
N PRO A 211 5.82 14.31 -2.68
CA PRO A 211 6.03 14.82 -1.33
C PRO A 211 4.84 15.67 -0.90
N LEU A 212 4.44 15.54 0.36
CA LEU A 212 3.41 16.38 0.96
C LEU A 212 4.03 17.72 1.41
N PRO A 213 3.51 18.88 0.97
CA PRO A 213 4.03 20.18 1.40
C PRO A 213 3.76 20.46 2.88
N SER A 214 2.75 19.80 3.46
CA SER A 214 2.42 19.87 4.88
C SER A 214 1.84 18.53 5.36
N ARG A 215 1.96 18.29 6.67
CA ARG A 215 1.43 17.10 7.36
C ARG A 215 0.61 17.55 8.55
N THR A 216 -0.56 18.10 8.28
CA THR A 216 -1.45 18.63 9.32
C THR A 216 -2.11 17.49 10.06
N ALA A 217 -1.74 17.29 11.33
CA ALA A 217 -2.24 16.19 12.14
C ALA A 217 -3.76 16.27 12.38
N LEU A 218 -4.45 15.15 12.19
CA LEU A 218 -5.84 14.98 12.57
C LEU A 218 -5.95 14.57 14.04
N LYS A 219 -6.94 15.10 14.77
CA LYS A 219 -7.19 14.72 16.18
C LYS A 219 -8.03 13.43 16.26
N HIS A 220 -8.09 12.80 17.43
CA HIS A 220 -8.93 11.61 17.71
C HIS A 220 -8.65 10.42 16.78
N LEU A 221 -7.37 10.06 16.65
CA LEU A 221 -6.96 8.88 15.90
C LEU A 221 -7.51 7.61 16.56
N ARG A 222 -8.09 6.74 15.74
CA ARG A 222 -8.54 5.39 16.11
C ARG A 222 -7.96 4.42 15.09
N PRO A 223 -7.84 3.12 15.43
CA PRO A 223 -7.42 2.14 14.45
C PRO A 223 -8.47 2.01 13.34
N SER A 224 -8.01 1.81 12.10
CA SER A 224 -8.89 1.51 10.97
C SER A 224 -9.60 0.19 11.18
N LYS A 225 -10.80 0.11 10.60
CA LYS A 225 -11.69 -1.04 10.74
C LYS A 225 -12.12 -1.55 9.39
N SER A 226 -12.14 -2.87 9.25
CA SER A 226 -12.65 -3.59 8.11
C SER A 226 -13.91 -4.36 8.52
N PHE A 227 -14.96 -4.35 7.68
CA PHE A 227 -16.26 -4.95 8.01
C PHE A 227 -16.68 -6.09 7.06
N GLY A 228 -15.91 -6.35 6.01
CA GLY A 228 -16.12 -7.48 5.11
C GLY A 228 -17.24 -7.26 4.06
N PRO A 229 -17.61 -8.30 3.30
CA PRO A 229 -17.32 -9.73 3.52
C PRO A 229 -15.84 -10.09 3.33
N PHE A 230 -15.37 -11.08 4.07
CA PHE A 230 -13.98 -11.54 4.05
C PHE A 230 -13.87 -12.90 3.39
N TYR A 231 -12.85 -13.05 2.56
CA TYR A 231 -12.52 -14.27 1.87
C TYR A 231 -11.06 -14.65 2.14
N PRO A 232 -10.75 -15.95 2.26
CA PRO A 232 -9.38 -16.43 2.30
C PRO A 232 -8.63 -16.14 0.99
N TRP A 233 -7.31 -16.33 1.03
CA TRP A 233 -6.46 -16.25 -0.15
C TRP A 233 -6.99 -17.10 -1.32
N GLY A 234 -6.92 -16.58 -2.54
CA GLY A 234 -7.28 -17.33 -3.76
C GLY A 234 -8.77 -17.40 -4.09
N HIS A 235 -9.67 -17.00 -3.18
CA HIS A 235 -11.10 -16.92 -3.48
C HIS A 235 -11.48 -15.72 -4.37
N LEU A 236 -10.70 -14.65 -4.32
CA LEU A 236 -10.90 -13.47 -5.16
C LEU A 236 -9.98 -13.58 -6.37
N THR A 237 -10.56 -13.52 -7.56
CA THR A 237 -9.80 -13.60 -8.82
C THR A 237 -9.50 -12.18 -9.29
N VAL A 238 -8.26 -11.73 -9.10
CA VAL A 238 -7.75 -10.52 -9.79
C VAL A 238 -7.26 -10.95 -11.17
N PRO A 239 -7.75 -10.37 -12.28
CA PRO A 239 -7.25 -10.69 -13.61
C PRO A 239 -5.74 -10.49 -13.72
N GLN A 240 -5.02 -11.42 -14.36
CA GLN A 240 -3.54 -11.47 -14.35
C GLN A 240 -2.88 -10.19 -14.91
N ASP A 241 -3.50 -9.56 -15.91
CA ASP A 241 -2.99 -8.33 -16.55
C ASP A 241 -3.51 -7.04 -15.90
N SER A 242 -4.06 -7.13 -14.69
CA SER A 242 -4.56 -5.95 -13.96
C SER A 242 -3.43 -4.99 -13.61
N LYS A 243 -3.63 -3.69 -13.88
CA LYS A 243 -2.65 -2.65 -13.58
C LYS A 243 -2.84 -2.11 -12.18
N VAL A 244 -1.93 -2.42 -11.26
CA VAL A 244 -1.94 -1.81 -9.92
C VAL A 244 -1.63 -0.32 -10.02
N LEU A 245 -2.54 0.49 -9.47
CA LEU A 245 -2.40 1.94 -9.40
C LEU A 245 -1.60 2.32 -8.16
N PHE A 246 -2.08 1.93 -6.98
CA PHE A 246 -1.38 2.23 -5.73
C PHE A 246 -1.80 1.29 -4.60
N ARG A 247 -0.98 1.27 -3.55
CA ARG A 247 -1.26 0.56 -2.30
C ARG A 247 -1.10 1.51 -1.12
N ARG A 248 -2.10 1.54 -0.24
CA ARG A 248 -2.09 2.32 1.01
C ARG A 248 -2.21 1.39 2.22
N PRO A 249 -1.14 1.26 3.02
CA PRO A 249 -1.20 0.58 4.31
C PRO A 249 -1.84 1.49 5.36
N PHE A 250 -2.53 0.87 6.31
CA PHE A 250 -3.13 1.48 7.50
C PHE A 250 -2.76 0.61 8.72
N ASP A 251 -2.61 1.24 9.88
CA ASP A 251 -2.37 0.56 11.16
C ASP A 251 -1.20 -0.45 11.11
N ASN A 252 -0.01 0.03 10.77
CA ASN A 252 1.20 -0.80 10.61
C ASN A 252 1.00 -1.98 9.64
N ASP A 253 0.29 -1.74 8.54
CA ASP A 253 -0.03 -2.74 7.52
C ASP A 253 -1.04 -3.80 8.00
N ARG A 254 -1.72 -3.63 9.15
CA ARG A 254 -2.82 -4.53 9.54
C ARG A 254 -3.96 -4.49 8.53
N ILE A 255 -4.27 -3.30 8.02
CA ILE A 255 -5.20 -3.11 6.90
C ILE A 255 -4.41 -2.52 5.73
N SER A 256 -4.67 -2.97 4.51
CA SER A 256 -4.13 -2.32 3.33
C SER A 256 -5.18 -2.26 2.23
N ILE A 257 -5.30 -1.10 1.61
CA ILE A 257 -6.12 -0.89 0.42
C ILE A 257 -5.23 -0.87 -0.79
N VAL A 258 -5.61 -1.67 -1.76
CA VAL A 258 -4.97 -1.82 -3.06
C VAL A 258 -5.96 -1.34 -4.08
N VAL A 259 -5.52 -0.47 -4.98
CA VAL A 259 -6.35 -0.03 -6.10
C VAL A 259 -5.69 -0.44 -7.39
N PHE A 260 -6.44 -1.08 -8.27
CA PHE A 260 -5.97 -1.55 -9.57
C PHE A 260 -7.03 -1.33 -10.64
N LEU A 261 -6.60 -1.23 -11.90
CA LEU A 261 -7.47 -1.29 -13.07
C LEU A 261 -7.55 -2.73 -13.54
N SER A 262 -8.76 -3.26 -13.66
CA SER A 262 -8.99 -4.61 -14.18
C SER A 262 -8.68 -4.63 -15.69
N SER A 263 -7.98 -5.68 -16.15
CA SER A 263 -7.68 -5.82 -17.58
C SER A 263 -8.92 -6.11 -18.43
N VAL A 264 -9.98 -6.66 -17.82
CA VAL A 264 -11.19 -7.11 -18.51
C VAL A 264 -12.09 -5.93 -18.90
N ASP A 265 -12.33 -5.02 -17.97
CA ASP A 265 -13.29 -3.92 -18.10
C ASP A 265 -12.65 -2.53 -17.98
N GLN A 266 -11.33 -2.46 -17.75
CA GLN A 266 -10.57 -1.23 -17.53
C GLN A 266 -11.12 -0.37 -16.37
N CYS A 267 -11.88 -0.98 -15.46
CA CYS A 267 -12.50 -0.28 -14.35
C CYS A 267 -11.64 -0.37 -13.07
N PRO A 268 -11.66 0.67 -12.21
CA PRO A 268 -10.93 0.66 -10.95
C PRO A 268 -11.64 -0.22 -9.89
N TYR A 269 -10.86 -1.11 -9.30
CA TYR A 269 -11.26 -1.98 -8.18
C TYR A 269 -10.43 -1.69 -6.93
N PHE A 270 -11.06 -1.81 -5.78
CA PHE A 270 -10.48 -1.66 -4.46
C PHE A 270 -10.42 -3.03 -3.80
N LEU A 271 -9.22 -3.54 -3.58
CA LEU A 271 -8.94 -4.75 -2.82
C LEU A 271 -8.46 -4.34 -1.43
N MET A 272 -9.24 -4.69 -0.42
CA MET A 272 -8.87 -4.57 0.98
C MET A 272 -8.29 -5.90 1.47
N ARG A 273 -7.09 -5.83 2.06
CA ARG A 273 -6.55 -6.89 2.91
C ARG A 273 -6.64 -6.45 4.37
N THR A 274 -7.11 -7.31 5.25
CA THR A 274 -7.07 -7.15 6.70
C THR A 274 -6.41 -8.36 7.35
N ILE A 275 -5.60 -8.16 8.38
CA ILE A 275 -4.98 -9.23 9.15
C ILE A 275 -5.79 -9.42 10.44
N GLN A 276 -6.37 -10.61 10.60
CA GLN A 276 -7.09 -11.06 11.79
C GLN A 276 -6.42 -12.35 12.28
N ASP A 277 -5.98 -12.36 13.55
CA ASP A 277 -5.28 -13.48 14.16
C ASP A 277 -4.11 -14.02 13.31
N ASP A 278 -3.24 -13.10 12.86
CA ASP A 278 -2.09 -13.35 11.96
C ASP A 278 -2.44 -13.99 10.59
N THR A 279 -3.73 -14.10 10.28
CA THR A 279 -4.25 -14.62 9.02
C THR A 279 -4.75 -13.47 8.13
N PRO A 280 -4.32 -13.39 6.87
CA PRO A 280 -4.79 -12.37 5.96
C PRO A 280 -6.15 -12.75 5.35
N TRP A 281 -7.05 -11.78 5.36
CA TRP A 281 -8.39 -11.86 4.80
C TRP A 281 -8.60 -10.76 3.77
N TYR A 282 -9.36 -11.06 2.72
CA TYR A 282 -9.51 -10.20 1.57
C TYR A 282 -10.97 -9.84 1.31
N SER A 283 -11.17 -8.64 0.78
CA SER A 283 -12.48 -8.16 0.33
C SER A 283 -12.26 -7.26 -0.87
N MET A 284 -13.10 -7.35 -1.90
CA MET A 284 -12.92 -6.58 -3.14
C MET A 284 -14.24 -6.03 -3.63
N PHE A 285 -14.22 -4.76 -4.05
CA PHE A 285 -15.35 -4.08 -4.69
C PHE A 285 -14.85 -3.13 -5.77
N GLY A 286 -15.64 -2.98 -6.83
CA GLY A 286 -15.42 -1.93 -7.83
C GLY A 286 -15.66 -0.54 -7.22
N ALA A 287 -14.97 0.48 -7.74
CA ALA A 287 -15.19 1.86 -7.30
C ALA A 287 -16.66 2.31 -7.50
N HIS A 288 -17.33 1.75 -8.53
CA HIS A 288 -18.73 2.00 -8.85
C HIS A 288 -19.71 1.43 -7.80
N GLU A 289 -19.28 0.43 -7.02
CA GLU A 289 -20.10 -0.24 -5.99
C GLU A 289 -19.97 0.39 -4.59
N LEU A 290 -18.98 1.26 -4.42
CA LEU A 290 -18.63 1.86 -3.13
C LEU A 290 -19.08 3.31 -3.07
N CYS A 291 -19.54 3.76 -1.90
CA CYS A 291 -19.78 5.17 -1.60
C CYS A 291 -18.77 5.66 -0.57
N ILE A 292 -18.27 6.89 -0.74
CA ILE A 292 -17.31 7.50 0.19
C ILE A 292 -17.92 8.64 0.99
N GLU A 293 -17.64 8.69 2.28
CA GLU A 293 -17.96 9.82 3.15
C GLU A 293 -16.87 10.03 4.20
N ARG A 294 -16.77 11.25 4.73
CA ARG A 294 -15.85 11.56 5.83
C ARG A 294 -16.60 11.62 7.14
N GLU A 295 -16.12 10.85 8.11
CA GLU A 295 -16.56 10.94 9.51
C GLU A 295 -15.36 11.26 10.40
N GLY A 296 -15.26 12.52 10.83
CA GLY A 296 -14.15 12.99 11.65
C GLY A 296 -12.80 12.89 10.94
N SER A 297 -11.95 12.01 11.44
CA SER A 297 -10.59 11.74 10.95
C SER A 297 -10.51 10.49 10.06
N ALA A 298 -11.67 9.92 9.71
CA ALA A 298 -11.78 8.73 8.89
C ALA A 298 -12.53 8.98 7.59
N LEU A 299 -12.16 8.22 6.56
CA LEU A 299 -13.00 8.00 5.38
C LEU A 299 -13.71 6.67 5.52
N GLN A 300 -15.03 6.71 5.44
CA GLN A 300 -15.87 5.54 5.43
C GLN A 300 -16.22 5.18 4.00
N LEU A 301 -15.94 3.93 3.65
CA LEU A 301 -16.35 3.32 2.41
C LEU A 301 -17.54 2.42 2.73
N LYS A 302 -18.68 2.69 2.10
CA LYS A 302 -19.92 1.94 2.25
C LYS A 302 -20.21 1.16 0.98
N ARG A 303 -20.87 0.02 1.12
CA ARG A 303 -21.37 -0.83 0.03
C ARG A 303 -22.86 -1.08 0.22
N TRP A 304 -23.55 -1.39 -0.87
CA TRP A 304 -24.90 -1.94 -0.77
C TRP A 304 -24.85 -3.43 -0.38
N SER A 305 -25.68 -3.85 0.57
CA SER A 305 -25.85 -5.26 0.92
C SER A 305 -27.12 -5.82 0.30
N ARG A 306 -26.99 -6.72 -0.68
CA ARG A 306 -28.17 -7.34 -1.33
C ARG A 306 -28.98 -8.24 -0.40
N SER A 307 -28.33 -8.90 0.56
CA SER A 307 -29.02 -9.77 1.53
C SER A 307 -29.88 -8.99 2.51
N GLU A 308 -29.42 -7.81 2.92
CA GLU A 308 -30.05 -7.02 3.99
C GLU A 308 -30.72 -5.74 3.46
N GLN A 309 -30.66 -5.51 2.15
CA GLN A 309 -31.28 -4.38 1.45
C GLN A 309 -30.95 -3.03 2.10
N CYS A 310 -29.71 -2.86 2.55
CA CYS A 310 -29.25 -1.66 3.24
C CYS A 310 -27.80 -1.31 2.91
N SER A 311 -27.44 -0.04 3.14
CA SER A 311 -26.06 0.43 3.04
C SER A 311 -25.26 -0.03 4.27
N LYS A 312 -24.11 -0.66 4.03
CA LYS A 312 -23.22 -1.17 5.07
C LYS A 312 -21.82 -0.59 4.95
N LEU A 313 -21.17 -0.39 6.08
CA LEU A 313 -19.74 -0.09 6.10
C LEU A 313 -18.96 -1.28 5.54
N TRP A 314 -18.02 -0.97 4.65
CA TRP A 314 -17.02 -1.90 4.13
C TRP A 314 -15.68 -1.66 4.83
N ALA A 315 -15.26 -0.40 4.92
CA ALA A 315 -14.06 0.02 5.62
C ALA A 315 -14.24 1.40 6.28
N ALA A 316 -13.59 1.61 7.42
CA ALA A 316 -13.39 2.92 8.03
C ALA A 316 -11.90 3.15 8.19
N LEU A 317 -11.33 3.98 7.31
CA LEU A 317 -9.90 4.22 7.17
C LEU A 317 -9.52 5.49 7.92
N TYR A 318 -8.72 5.38 8.99
CA TYR A 318 -8.27 6.54 9.75
C TYR A 318 -6.95 7.07 9.20
N PHE A 319 -6.88 8.38 9.01
CA PHE A 319 -5.72 9.06 8.47
C PHE A 319 -4.99 9.83 9.58
N LEU A 320 -3.66 9.81 9.53
CA LEU A 320 -2.82 10.59 10.44
C LEU A 320 -2.84 12.07 10.07
N THR A 321 -2.84 12.36 8.77
CA THR A 321 -2.77 13.72 8.23
C THR A 321 -4.01 14.06 7.40
N TRP A 322 -4.40 15.33 7.45
CA TRP A 322 -5.53 15.85 6.67
C TRP A 322 -5.24 15.76 5.17
N GLU A 323 -4.01 16.04 4.75
CA GLU A 323 -3.59 16.03 3.35
C GLU A 323 -3.73 14.63 2.74
N GLU A 324 -3.28 13.57 3.43
CA GLU A 324 -3.43 12.19 2.94
C GLU A 324 -4.90 11.78 2.79
N MET A 325 -5.76 12.19 3.73
CA MET A 325 -7.19 11.95 3.67
C MET A 325 -7.83 12.66 2.45
N VAL A 326 -7.49 13.93 2.23
CA VAL A 326 -7.96 14.70 1.07
C VAL A 326 -7.52 14.02 -0.23
N LEU A 327 -6.25 13.62 -0.33
CA LEU A 327 -5.72 12.95 -1.52
C LEU A 327 -6.41 11.62 -1.79
N PHE A 328 -6.63 10.81 -0.75
CA PHE A 328 -7.37 9.55 -0.89
C PHE A 328 -8.80 9.79 -1.36
N HIS A 329 -9.51 10.74 -0.75
CA HIS A 329 -10.87 11.10 -1.14
C HIS A 329 -10.96 11.58 -2.60
N CYS A 330 -10.13 12.55 -2.99
CA CYS A 330 -10.12 13.07 -4.36
C CYS A 330 -9.73 12.00 -5.37
N THR A 331 -8.80 11.11 -5.04
CA THR A 331 -8.43 9.96 -5.89
C THR A 331 -9.60 9.02 -6.08
N PHE A 332 -10.31 8.66 -5.01
CA PHE A 332 -11.49 7.81 -5.08
C PHE A 332 -12.57 8.42 -5.98
N VAL A 333 -12.92 9.69 -5.75
CA VAL A 333 -13.95 10.39 -6.54
C VAL A 333 -13.55 10.48 -8.01
N ALA A 334 -12.28 10.80 -8.30
CA ALA A 334 -11.76 10.87 -9.66
C ALA A 334 -11.80 9.52 -10.40
N LEU A 335 -11.52 8.42 -9.70
CA LEU A 335 -11.61 7.06 -10.25
C LEU A 335 -13.06 6.65 -10.47
N LYS A 336 -13.95 6.91 -9.50
CA LYS A 336 -15.37 6.58 -9.60
C LYS A 336 -16.07 7.38 -10.71
N ALA A 337 -15.77 8.68 -10.84
CA ALA A 337 -16.41 9.56 -11.83
C ALA A 337 -16.04 9.21 -13.28
N ARG A 338 -14.86 8.61 -13.50
CA ARG A 338 -14.39 8.19 -14.83
C ARG A 338 -14.60 6.70 -15.08
N ASN A 339 -15.34 6.02 -14.22
CA ASN A 339 -15.62 4.60 -14.35
C ASN A 339 -16.86 4.39 -15.23
N LEU A 340 -16.72 3.57 -16.27
CA LEU A 340 -17.79 3.24 -17.23
C LEU A 340 -18.99 2.54 -16.59
N LEU A 341 -18.80 1.86 -15.46
CA LEU A 341 -19.85 1.18 -14.70
C LEU A 341 -20.56 2.09 -13.68
N THR A 342 -20.08 3.32 -13.50
CA THR A 342 -20.73 4.28 -12.60
C THR A 342 -21.91 4.94 -13.29
N VAL A 343 -23.13 4.59 -12.87
CA VAL A 343 -24.37 5.21 -13.37
C VAL A 343 -24.53 6.63 -12.83
N GLN A 344 -24.35 6.82 -11.52
CA GLN A 344 -24.49 8.11 -10.86
C GLN A 344 -23.65 8.17 -9.59
N ILE A 345 -23.03 9.32 -9.33
CA ILE A 345 -22.36 9.61 -8.07
C ILE A 345 -23.27 10.49 -7.22
N HIS A 346 -23.42 10.13 -5.95
CA HIS A 346 -24.23 10.92 -5.04
C HIS A 346 -23.55 12.29 -4.78
N PRO A 347 -24.26 13.43 -4.82
CA PRO A 347 -23.66 14.76 -4.69
C PRO A 347 -22.81 14.98 -3.43
N ASN A 348 -23.10 14.24 -2.36
CA ASN A 348 -22.33 14.30 -1.11
C ASN A 348 -20.96 13.63 -1.22
N GLU A 349 -20.75 12.70 -2.16
CA GLU A 349 -19.44 12.05 -2.37
C GLU A 349 -18.43 13.02 -3.01
N PHE A 350 -18.89 14.03 -3.76
CA PHE A 350 -18.00 15.09 -4.26
C PHE A 350 -17.53 16.03 -3.14
N LYS A 351 -18.19 16.02 -1.98
CA LYS A 351 -17.92 16.94 -0.88
C LYS A 351 -17.24 16.20 0.28
N LEU A 352 -16.01 16.59 0.56
CA LEU A 352 -15.36 16.18 1.79
C LEU A 352 -16.03 16.91 2.97
N HIS A 353 -16.68 16.16 3.85
CA HIS A 353 -17.39 16.74 4.99
C HIS A 353 -16.43 17.49 5.91
N ARG A 354 -16.95 18.45 6.69
CA ARG A 354 -16.18 19.32 7.59
C ARG A 354 -15.21 20.27 6.89
N GLU A 355 -15.42 20.55 5.61
CA GLU A 355 -14.76 21.64 4.90
C GLU A 355 -15.73 22.78 4.60
N LYS A 356 -15.30 24.00 4.92
CA LYS A 356 -16.01 25.23 4.57
C LYS A 356 -15.48 25.73 3.22
N ARG A 357 -16.38 26.00 2.28
CA ARG A 357 -16.03 26.69 1.03
C ARG A 357 -15.87 28.18 1.31
N LEU A 358 -14.66 28.70 1.14
CA LEU A 358 -14.35 30.11 1.34
C LEU A 358 -14.48 30.94 0.05
N PHE A 359 -14.19 30.32 -1.08
CA PHE A 359 -14.18 30.98 -2.37
C PHE A 359 -14.52 30.01 -3.49
N GLN A 360 -15.16 30.52 -4.54
CA GLN A 360 -15.37 29.82 -5.79
C GLN A 360 -15.38 30.80 -6.95
N ALA A 361 -14.68 30.48 -8.03
CA ALA A 361 -14.73 31.22 -9.29
C ALA A 361 -14.44 30.31 -10.48
N GLN A 362 -14.81 30.76 -11.66
CA GLN A 362 -14.48 30.10 -12.91
C GLN A 362 -13.09 30.52 -13.38
N ILE A 363 -12.30 29.53 -13.79
CA ILE A 363 -10.95 29.73 -14.33
C ILE A 363 -10.84 29.02 -15.69
N ILE A 364 -9.92 29.50 -16.51
CA ILE A 364 -9.45 28.81 -17.70
C ILE A 364 -8.08 28.23 -17.34
N ASP A 365 -7.97 26.92 -17.39
CA ASP A 365 -6.77 26.19 -17.01
C ASP A 365 -6.62 24.98 -17.94
N ASP A 366 -5.43 24.83 -18.51
CA ASP A 366 -5.11 23.92 -19.62
C ASP A 366 -6.07 24.02 -20.82
N SER A 367 -6.51 25.25 -21.16
CA SER A 367 -7.50 25.55 -22.21
C SER A 367 -8.93 25.05 -21.93
N PHE A 368 -9.20 24.51 -20.75
CA PHE A 368 -10.52 24.08 -20.32
C PHE A 368 -11.09 25.00 -19.22
N LYS A 369 -12.43 25.07 -19.15
CA LYS A 369 -13.12 25.79 -18.09
C LYS A 369 -13.22 24.93 -16.84
N HIS A 370 -12.70 25.43 -15.74
CA HIS A 370 -12.71 24.77 -14.44
C HIS A 370 -13.32 25.65 -13.36
N SER A 371 -13.90 25.02 -12.34
CA SER A 371 -14.31 25.66 -11.10
C SER A 371 -13.13 25.63 -10.14
N LEU A 372 -12.52 26.78 -9.84
CA LEU A 372 -11.55 26.92 -8.75
C LEU A 372 -12.30 27.15 -7.44
N ILE A 373 -11.99 26.35 -6.43
CA ILE A 373 -12.61 26.40 -5.11
C ILE A 373 -11.50 26.44 -4.05
N VAL A 374 -11.67 27.29 -3.04
CA VAL A 374 -10.83 27.29 -1.84
C VAL A 374 -11.63 26.71 -0.68
N TYR A 375 -11.15 25.60 -0.15
CA TYR A 375 -11.73 24.94 1.03
C TYR A 375 -10.85 25.19 2.25
N GLU A 376 -11.49 25.33 3.39
CA GLU A 376 -10.87 25.33 4.71
C GLU A 376 -11.44 24.20 5.55
N ASP A 377 -10.57 23.34 6.07
CA ASP A 377 -10.97 22.32 7.03
C ASP A 377 -11.35 22.97 8.37
N ILE A 378 -12.54 22.65 8.88
CA ILE A 378 -13.08 23.29 10.09
C ILE A 378 -12.22 22.98 11.31
N GLN A 379 -11.63 21.78 11.38
CA GLN A 379 -10.95 21.29 12.57
C GLN A 379 -9.47 21.68 12.61
N THR A 380 -8.78 21.59 11.47
CA THR A 380 -7.34 21.83 11.35
C THR A 380 -7.00 23.20 10.78
N ARG A 381 -8.01 23.94 10.30
CA ARG A 381 -7.89 25.22 9.59
C ARG A 381 -6.99 25.13 8.35
N GLY A 382 -6.77 23.92 7.84
CA GLY A 382 -5.98 23.67 6.64
C GLY A 382 -6.67 24.23 5.41
N LEU A 383 -5.91 24.91 4.55
CA LEU A 383 -6.42 25.46 3.29
C LEU A 383 -6.01 24.58 2.12
N ARG A 384 -6.98 24.22 1.28
CA ARG A 384 -6.73 23.57 0.00
C ARG A 384 -7.36 24.32 -1.16
N LEU A 385 -6.56 24.45 -2.21
CA LEU A 385 -7.02 24.83 -3.53
C LEU A 385 -7.52 23.57 -4.23
N HIS A 386 -8.65 23.68 -4.92
CA HIS A 386 -9.28 22.57 -5.60
C HIS A 386 -9.85 23.05 -6.93
N ALA A 387 -9.41 22.43 -8.02
CA ALA A 387 -10.00 22.62 -9.32
C ALA A 387 -10.86 21.42 -9.69
N ALA A 388 -12.08 21.70 -10.12
CA ALA A 388 -13.03 20.70 -10.60
C ALA A 388 -13.54 21.06 -11.99
N VAL A 389 -14.00 20.06 -12.74
CA VAL A 389 -14.63 20.28 -14.05
C VAL A 389 -15.90 21.13 -13.88
N TRP A 390 -16.02 22.18 -14.70
CA TRP A 390 -17.13 23.14 -14.62
C TRP A 390 -18.44 22.61 -15.20
N GLU A 391 -18.39 21.98 -16.37
CA GLU A 391 -19.54 21.53 -17.17
C GLU A 391 -19.28 20.14 -17.80
N GLY A 392 -20.37 19.47 -18.22
CA GLY A 392 -20.35 18.14 -18.82
C GLY A 392 -20.58 17.00 -17.82
N GLU A 393 -20.43 15.76 -18.29
CA GLU A 393 -20.69 14.54 -17.50
C GLU A 393 -19.80 14.43 -16.26
N LEU A 394 -18.57 14.94 -16.35
CA LEU A 394 -17.60 14.93 -15.25
C LEU A 394 -17.71 16.14 -14.33
N ARG A 395 -18.81 16.91 -14.36
CA ARG A 395 -18.99 18.09 -13.52
C ARG A 395 -18.72 17.76 -12.04
N GLN A 396 -18.00 18.66 -11.35
CA GLN A 396 -17.53 18.49 -9.97
C GLN A 396 -16.43 17.44 -9.77
N CYS A 397 -16.04 16.67 -10.79
CA CYS A 397 -14.92 15.76 -10.69
C CYS A 397 -13.62 16.53 -10.44
N PRO A 398 -12.78 16.11 -9.47
CA PRO A 398 -11.46 16.69 -9.26
C PRO A 398 -10.60 16.61 -10.53
N VAL A 399 -9.95 17.73 -10.84
CA VAL A 399 -8.87 17.83 -11.85
C VAL A 399 -7.53 17.89 -11.14
N TRP A 400 -7.39 18.78 -10.17
CA TRP A 400 -6.22 18.83 -9.29
C TRP A 400 -6.57 19.43 -7.92
N THR A 401 -5.71 19.17 -6.93
CA THR A 401 -5.75 19.84 -5.63
C THR A 401 -4.35 20.26 -5.20
N ALA A 402 -4.26 21.28 -4.34
CA ALA A 402 -3.02 21.76 -3.77
C ALA A 402 -3.25 22.27 -2.34
N PHE A 403 -2.23 22.21 -1.50
CA PHE A 403 -2.32 22.63 -0.09
C PHE A 403 -1.57 23.95 0.13
N GLY A 404 -2.15 24.87 0.92
CA GLY A 404 -1.65 26.24 1.04
C GLY A 404 -0.82 26.55 2.29
N LYS A 405 -0.79 25.68 3.31
CA LYS A 405 -0.65 26.15 4.69
C LYS A 405 0.66 26.87 5.07
N SER A 406 1.83 26.47 4.57
CA SER A 406 3.09 27.14 4.95
C SER A 406 3.47 28.31 4.03
N ASN A 407 3.10 28.24 2.75
CA ASN A 407 3.48 29.28 1.78
C ASN A 407 2.42 30.38 1.66
N SER A 408 1.15 30.11 1.97
CA SER A 408 0.09 31.13 1.87
C SER A 408 0.18 32.27 2.87
N GLN A 409 1.03 32.13 3.89
CA GLN A 409 1.38 33.20 4.83
C GLN A 409 2.50 34.09 4.30
N SER A 410 3.27 33.63 3.29
CA SER A 410 4.26 34.48 2.65
C SER A 410 3.56 35.48 1.71
N PRO A 411 3.80 36.79 1.87
CA PRO A 411 3.23 37.80 0.97
C PRO A 411 3.72 37.64 -0.48
N THR A 412 4.78 36.87 -0.70
CA THR A 412 5.35 36.62 -2.04
C THR A 412 4.79 35.38 -2.74
N TRP A 413 4.02 34.56 -2.03
CA TRP A 413 3.43 33.32 -2.56
C TRP A 413 2.41 33.59 -3.65
N LEU A 414 1.58 34.61 -3.45
CA LEU A 414 0.52 35.00 -4.36
C LEU A 414 0.82 36.38 -4.95
N SER A 415 0.87 36.47 -6.28
CA SER A 415 1.10 37.73 -6.99
C SER A 415 0.08 37.92 -8.10
N ARG A 416 -0.73 38.98 -8.02
CA ARG A 416 -1.64 39.36 -9.12
C ARG A 416 -0.83 40.09 -10.20
N ARG A 417 -0.78 39.53 -11.40
CA ARG A 417 -0.02 40.09 -12.54
C ARG A 417 -0.86 40.88 -13.51
N SER A 418 -2.15 40.56 -13.64
CA SER A 418 -3.08 41.30 -14.47
C SER A 418 -4.49 41.31 -13.88
N ARG A 419 -5.44 41.91 -14.61
CA ARG A 419 -6.86 41.92 -14.24
C ARG A 419 -7.41 40.50 -14.06
N HIS A 420 -6.98 39.56 -14.90
CA HIS A 420 -7.45 38.17 -14.91
C HIS A 420 -6.41 37.15 -14.41
N ARG A 421 -5.13 37.52 -14.27
CA ARG A 421 -4.05 36.55 -13.97
C ARG A 421 -3.50 36.67 -12.57
N VAL A 422 -3.43 35.54 -11.87
CA VAL A 422 -2.78 35.39 -10.56
C VAL A 422 -1.71 34.31 -10.65
N TRP A 423 -0.54 34.59 -10.09
CA TRP A 423 0.55 33.63 -9.97
C TRP A 423 0.63 33.09 -8.55
N LEU A 424 0.84 31.78 -8.45
CA LEU A 424 1.17 31.08 -7.22
C LEU A 424 2.58 30.48 -7.33
N LYS A 425 3.48 30.89 -6.44
CA LYS A 425 4.83 30.33 -6.35
C LYS A 425 4.85 29.09 -5.49
N ASP A 426 5.78 28.16 -5.75
CA ASP A 426 6.06 27.00 -4.88
C ASP A 426 4.82 26.19 -4.48
N VAL A 427 3.88 26.02 -5.42
CA VAL A 427 2.69 25.20 -5.26
C VAL A 427 2.94 23.83 -5.86
N GLN A 428 2.75 22.78 -5.06
CA GLN A 428 2.69 21.40 -5.54
C GLN A 428 1.26 21.03 -5.90
N LEU A 429 1.04 20.61 -7.15
CA LEU A 429 -0.26 20.09 -7.60
C LEU A 429 -0.30 18.57 -7.48
N TYR A 430 -1.47 18.06 -7.10
CA TYR A 430 -1.83 16.64 -7.22
C TYR A 430 -2.92 16.53 -8.27
N VAL A 431 -2.57 15.94 -9.41
CA VAL A 431 -3.40 15.90 -10.62
C VAL A 431 -4.13 14.56 -10.71
N PHE A 432 -5.44 14.62 -10.94
CA PHE A 432 -6.34 13.46 -10.99
C PHE A 432 -6.84 13.16 -12.40
N CYS A 433 -6.10 13.56 -13.43
CA CYS A 433 -6.45 13.41 -14.85
C CYS A 433 -5.18 13.23 -15.69
N GLY A 434 -5.16 12.21 -16.56
CA GLY A 434 -4.01 11.95 -17.45
C GLY A 434 -3.84 12.95 -18.60
N LYS A 435 -4.90 13.70 -18.94
CA LYS A 435 -4.86 14.70 -20.02
C LYS A 435 -4.34 16.07 -19.56
N TYR A 436 -4.36 16.35 -18.26
CA TYR A 436 -3.99 17.65 -17.72
C TYR A 436 -2.47 17.84 -17.73
N ARG A 437 -2.01 18.98 -18.25
CA ARG A 437 -0.58 19.33 -18.31
C ARG A 437 -0.31 20.60 -17.50
N GLN A 438 0.22 20.43 -16.30
CA GLN A 438 0.57 21.56 -15.42
C GLN A 438 1.67 22.45 -16.00
N GLU A 439 2.49 21.93 -16.92
CA GLU A 439 3.58 22.66 -17.59
C GLU A 439 3.04 23.82 -18.42
N ASN A 440 1.85 23.66 -19.00
CA ASN A 440 1.17 24.69 -19.79
C ASN A 440 0.87 25.94 -18.94
N MET A 441 0.65 25.76 -17.64
CA MET A 441 0.38 26.85 -16.70
C MET A 441 1.64 27.42 -16.05
N ARG A 442 2.82 26.87 -16.33
CA ARG A 442 4.11 27.27 -15.73
C ARG A 442 5.09 27.86 -16.73
N GLN A 443 4.63 28.26 -17.92
CA GLN A 443 5.47 28.80 -18.99
C GLN A 443 6.08 30.17 -18.72
N ASN A 444 5.83 30.78 -17.55
CA ASN A 444 6.45 32.06 -17.19
C ASN A 444 7.93 31.88 -16.77
N LYS A 445 8.71 32.95 -16.91
CA LYS A 445 10.15 32.97 -16.57
C LYS A 445 10.46 32.58 -15.11
N SER A 446 9.47 32.64 -14.22
CA SER A 446 9.59 32.27 -12.81
C SER A 446 9.17 30.83 -12.48
N GLY A 447 8.66 30.04 -13.44
CA GLY A 447 8.11 28.70 -13.19
C GLY A 447 6.89 28.67 -12.26
N ALA A 448 6.31 29.84 -11.95
CA ALA A 448 5.16 29.99 -11.08
C ALA A 448 3.92 29.40 -11.74
N PHE A 449 2.97 28.92 -10.96
CA PHE A 449 1.70 28.43 -11.49
C PHE A 449 0.77 29.61 -11.79
N GLU A 450 0.40 29.79 -13.07
CA GLU A 450 -0.50 30.84 -13.52
C GLU A 450 -1.96 30.36 -13.52
N ILE A 451 -2.82 31.12 -12.84
CA ILE A 451 -4.27 30.93 -12.85
C ILE A 451 -4.89 32.08 -13.65
N TYR A 452 -5.65 31.74 -14.68
CA TYR A 452 -6.43 32.69 -15.46
C TYR A 452 -7.91 32.65 -15.05
N PHE A 453 -8.41 33.74 -14.49
CA PHE A 453 -9.80 33.89 -14.11
C PHE A 453 -10.64 34.38 -15.28
N ASP A 454 -11.79 33.75 -15.51
CA ASP A 454 -12.75 34.17 -16.54
C ASP A 454 -13.24 35.60 -16.29
N ARG A 455 -13.47 35.96 -15.02
CA ARG A 455 -13.93 37.28 -14.59
C ARG A 455 -12.88 37.98 -13.71
N GLU A 456 -12.73 39.29 -13.90
CA GLU A 456 -11.80 40.11 -13.12
C GLU A 456 -12.13 40.08 -11.62
N GLU A 457 -13.42 40.10 -11.27
CA GLU A 457 -13.89 40.04 -9.88
C GLU A 457 -13.41 38.77 -9.19
N GLY A 458 -13.27 37.67 -9.93
CA GLY A 458 -12.73 36.40 -9.45
C GLY A 458 -11.29 36.55 -8.98
N ALA A 459 -10.43 37.14 -9.81
CA ALA A 459 -9.02 37.38 -9.49
C ALA A 459 -8.86 38.35 -8.31
N LYS A 460 -9.69 39.40 -8.25
CA LYS A 460 -9.69 40.37 -7.15
C LYS A 460 -10.04 39.72 -5.81
N ARG A 461 -11.19 39.04 -5.74
CA ARG A 461 -11.67 38.36 -4.52
C ARG A 461 -10.73 37.23 -4.07
N PHE A 462 -10.10 36.54 -5.02
CA PHE A 462 -9.11 35.51 -4.72
C PHE A 462 -7.90 36.11 -4.01
N LYS A 463 -7.35 37.23 -4.49
CA LYS A 463 -6.24 37.95 -3.81
C LYS A 463 -6.66 38.42 -2.41
N GLU A 464 -7.83 39.05 -2.30
CA GLU A 464 -8.37 39.59 -1.03
C GLU A 464 -8.49 38.50 0.05
N LEU A 465 -8.94 37.30 -0.32
CA LEU A 465 -9.07 36.16 0.60
C LEU A 465 -7.75 35.84 1.33
N PHE A 466 -6.63 35.89 0.63
CA PHE A 466 -5.31 35.59 1.21
C PHE A 466 -4.67 36.81 1.87
N SER A 467 -4.94 38.03 1.38
CA SER A 467 -4.44 39.27 2.00
C SER A 467 -5.04 39.54 3.39
N VAL A 468 -6.36 39.35 3.56
CA VAL A 468 -7.02 39.54 4.87
C VAL A 468 -6.45 38.58 5.92
N ARG A 469 -6.06 37.38 5.50
CA ARG A 469 -5.51 36.35 6.40
C ARG A 469 -4.08 36.63 6.84
N SER A 470 -3.26 37.20 5.97
CA SER A 470 -1.91 37.67 6.34
C SER A 470 -2.00 38.70 7.47
N ALA A 471 -2.88 39.69 7.34
CA ALA A 471 -3.06 40.73 8.34
C ALA A 471 -3.65 40.20 9.67
N SER A 472 -4.58 39.24 9.62
CA SER A 472 -5.15 38.64 10.85
C SER A 472 -4.16 37.77 11.61
N SER A 473 -3.14 37.22 10.94
CA SER A 473 -2.09 36.41 11.59
C SER A 473 -1.05 37.30 12.28
N GLU A 474 -0.73 38.47 11.72
CA GLU A 474 0.19 39.43 12.33
C GLU A 474 -0.43 40.12 13.56
N ALA A 475 -1.75 40.33 13.56
CA ALA A 475 -2.46 40.93 14.69
C ALA A 475 -2.62 40.00 15.90
N SER A 476 -2.54 38.67 15.73
CA SER A 476 -2.62 37.71 16.85
C SER A 476 -1.30 37.49 17.59
N ASP A 477 -0.17 37.96 17.04
CA ASP A 477 1.16 37.84 17.66
C ASP A 477 1.54 39.07 18.52
N ILE A 478 0.63 40.04 18.67
CA ILE A 478 0.84 41.23 19.50
C ILE A 478 -0.11 41.17 20.70
N GLU A 479 0.23 40.36 21.71
CA GLU A 479 -0.29 40.54 23.07
C GLU A 479 0.74 41.33 23.90
N PRO A 480 0.32 42.33 24.70
CA PRO A 480 1.23 43.25 25.34
C PRO A 480 1.84 42.63 26.60
N THR A 481 3.17 42.65 26.69
CA THR A 481 3.93 42.41 27.90
C THR A 481 3.52 43.43 28.97
N VAL A 482 2.65 43.02 29.90
CA VAL A 482 2.35 43.80 31.09
C VAL A 482 3.59 43.74 31.99
N ALA A 483 4.29 44.88 32.07
CA ALA A 483 5.36 45.11 33.03
C ALA A 483 4.77 45.09 34.44
N ALA A 484 5.23 44.14 35.27
CA ALA A 484 5.00 44.15 36.70
C ALA A 484 6.09 45.01 37.36
N SER A 485 5.70 46.18 37.85
CA SER A 485 6.46 46.98 38.80
C SER A 485 5.61 47.14 40.07
N ALA A 486 5.93 46.35 41.10
CA ALA A 486 5.83 46.65 42.54
C ALA A 486 6.31 45.41 43.31
#